data_AF-A0A3M8P4Z1-F1
#
_entry.id   AF-A0A3M8P4Z1-F1
#
_cell.length_a   1.000
_cell.length_b   1.000
_cell.length_c   1.000
_cell.angle_alpha   90.00
_cell.angle_beta   90.00
_cell.angle_gamma   90.00
#
_symmetry.space_group_name_H-M   'P 1'
#
loop_
_entity.id
_entity.type
_entity.pdbx_description
1 polymer ?
#
loop_
_entity_poly.entity_id
_entity_poly.type
_entity_poly.pdbx_seq_one_letter_code
_entity_poly.pdbx_strand_id
1 'polypeptide(L)'
;MNTISQIQTPFLQDQFIPKAQADKKVEGFSEMLKQQLENVNQSQKASDVLTNQLAAGEAKDIHEVMITSQKASLSLQLTTQVRNKVVEAYQEIMRMQV
;
A
#
# COMPACT_ATOMS: atom_id res chain seq x y z
N MET A 1 18.63 -31.28 55.81
CA MET A 1 18.27 -29.98 55.19
C MET A 1 19.14 -29.80 53.96
N ASN A 2 18.48 -29.60 52.81
CA ASN A 2 18.96 -29.26 51.45
C ASN A 2 20.09 -30.10 50.83
N THR A 3 19.89 -30.91 49.78
CA THR A 3 19.54 -30.57 48.37
C THR A 3 20.41 -29.47 47.77
N ILE A 4 21.27 -29.84 46.81
CA ILE A 4 21.36 -29.28 45.46
C ILE A 4 22.30 -30.19 44.66
N SER A 5 21.69 -30.92 43.72
CA SER A 5 22.35 -31.61 42.62
C SER A 5 23.21 -30.63 41.82
N GLN A 6 24.51 -30.88 41.75
CA GLN A 6 25.34 -30.46 40.62
C GLN A 6 25.80 -31.72 39.90
N ILE A 7 24.90 -32.27 39.09
CA ILE A 7 25.30 -33.17 38.01
C ILE A 7 25.42 -32.28 36.78
N GLN A 8 26.65 -32.14 36.31
CA GLN A 8 26.94 -31.74 34.94
C GLN A 8 26.16 -32.65 33.99
N THR A 9 25.30 -32.08 33.16
CA THR A 9 24.99 -32.65 31.87
C THR A 9 25.24 -31.64 30.77
N PRO A 10 25.68 -32.14 29.61
CA PRO A 10 26.50 -31.37 28.72
C PRO A 10 25.73 -31.00 27.45
N PHE A 11 26.18 -29.97 26.73
CA PHE A 11 25.92 -29.71 25.31
C PHE A 11 24.53 -30.11 24.75
N LEU A 12 23.63 -29.13 24.69
CA LEU A 12 22.54 -29.07 23.70
C LEU A 12 22.77 -27.76 22.93
N GLN A 13 23.62 -27.78 21.91
CA GLN A 13 23.23 -27.92 20.51
C GLN A 13 22.21 -26.83 20.10
N ASP A 14 22.75 -25.72 19.60
CA ASP A 14 22.08 -24.66 18.82
C ASP A 14 21.49 -25.27 17.52
N GLN A 15 20.46 -26.11 17.65
CA GLN A 15 19.82 -26.78 16.51
C GLN A 15 18.67 -25.91 16.00
N PHE A 16 19.03 -25.07 15.02
CA PHE A 16 18.19 -24.56 13.93
C PHE A 16 16.80 -24.05 14.29
N ILE A 17 16.73 -22.80 14.74
CA ILE A 17 15.56 -21.96 14.44
C ILE A 17 15.77 -21.47 13.00
N PRO A 18 14.98 -21.89 11.99
CA PRO A 18 15.04 -21.31 10.66
C PRO A 18 14.50 -19.87 10.70
N LYS A 19 15.35 -18.91 11.08
CA LYS A 19 15.16 -17.48 10.82
C LYS A 19 15.56 -17.20 9.37
N ALA A 20 14.70 -17.56 8.41
CA ALA A 20 14.93 -17.21 7.00
C ALA A 20 13.66 -17.28 6.12
N GLN A 21 12.52 -16.77 6.59
CA GLN A 21 11.35 -16.53 5.72
C GLN A 21 10.73 -15.13 5.84
N ALA A 22 11.21 -14.28 6.76
CA ALA A 22 10.74 -12.90 6.87
C ALA A 22 11.48 -11.96 5.89
N ASP A 23 12.80 -12.12 5.71
CA ASP A 23 13.61 -11.20 4.88
C ASP A 23 13.30 -11.30 3.37
N LYS A 24 13.07 -12.52 2.84
CA LYS A 24 12.66 -12.70 1.43
C LYS A 24 11.35 -12.01 1.07
N LYS A 25 10.46 -11.83 2.05
CA LYS A 25 9.15 -11.19 1.84
C LYS A 25 9.28 -9.66 1.74
N VAL A 26 10.24 -9.09 2.46
CA VAL A 26 10.54 -7.65 2.44
C VAL A 26 11.26 -7.26 1.15
N GLU A 27 12.20 -8.08 0.67
CA GLU A 27 12.81 -7.91 -0.66
C GLU A 27 11.77 -7.99 -1.77
N GLY A 28 10.89 -8.99 -1.74
CA GLY A 28 9.81 -9.14 -2.74
C GLY A 28 8.80 -7.98 -2.73
N PHE A 29 8.48 -7.43 -1.54
CA PHE A 29 7.61 -6.26 -1.44
C PHE A 29 8.29 -4.99 -1.97
N SER A 30 9.57 -4.76 -1.64
CA SER A 30 10.32 -3.61 -2.15
C SER A 30 10.47 -3.66 -3.67
N GLU A 31 10.68 -4.84 -4.23
CA GLU A 31 10.82 -5.05 -5.68
C GLU A 31 9.46 -4.87 -6.39
N MET A 32 8.38 -5.39 -5.80
CA MET A 32 7.01 -5.13 -6.26
C MET A 32 6.69 -3.63 -6.21
N LEU A 33 7.03 -2.94 -5.12
CA LEU A 33 6.80 -1.50 -4.97
C LEU A 33 7.55 -0.71 -6.04
N LYS A 34 8.80 -1.07 -6.32
CA LYS A 34 9.62 -0.45 -7.37
C LYS A 34 9.01 -0.67 -8.76
N GLN A 35 8.52 -1.88 -9.05
CA GLN A 35 7.82 -2.18 -10.30
C GLN A 35 6.51 -1.39 -10.43
N GLN A 36 5.73 -1.27 -9.35
CA GLN A 36 4.51 -0.47 -9.37
C GLN A 36 4.82 1.02 -9.56
N LEU A 37 5.89 1.54 -8.96
CA LEU A 37 6.32 2.92 -9.16
C LEU A 37 6.72 3.20 -10.62
N GLU A 38 7.40 2.24 -11.26
CA GLU A 38 7.74 2.32 -12.68
C GLU A 38 6.48 2.25 -13.57
N ASN A 39 5.52 1.37 -13.25
CA ASN A 39 4.23 1.31 -13.94
C ASN A 39 3.43 2.62 -13.82
N VAL A 40 3.49 3.29 -12.68
CA VAL A 40 2.86 4.60 -12.49
C VAL A 40 3.54 5.66 -13.35
N ASN A 41 4.88 5.68 -13.42
CA ASN A 41 5.63 6.59 -14.29
C ASN A 41 5.25 6.37 -15.77
N GLN A 42 5.15 5.12 -16.19
CA GLN A 42 4.74 4.78 -17.55
C GLN A 42 3.28 5.16 -17.83
N SER A 43 2.39 4.99 -16.86
CA SER A 43 1.00 5.43 -16.95
C SER A 43 0.89 6.96 -17.01
N GLN A 44 1.71 7.68 -16.25
CA GLN A 44 1.77 9.15 -16.28
C GLN A 44 2.17 9.65 -17.67
N LYS A 45 3.20 9.06 -18.30
CA LYS A 45 3.60 9.40 -19.67
C LYS A 45 2.50 9.13 -20.69
N ALA A 46 1.78 8.01 -20.54
CA ALA A 46 0.63 7.71 -21.40
C ALA A 46 -0.52 8.73 -21.19
N SER A 47 -0.78 9.12 -19.94
CA SER A 47 -1.74 10.17 -19.61
C SER A 47 -1.33 11.54 -20.19
N ASP A 48 -0.04 11.88 -20.20
CA ASP A 48 0.45 13.13 -20.79
C ASP A 48 0.24 13.14 -22.32
N VAL A 49 0.46 12.01 -22.99
CA VAL A 49 0.17 11.84 -24.43
C VAL A 49 -1.32 11.98 -24.71
N LEU A 50 -2.17 11.32 -23.92
CA LEU A 50 -3.63 11.41 -24.06
C LEU A 50 -4.15 12.82 -23.75
N THR A 51 -3.54 13.51 -22.79
CA THR A 51 -3.87 14.91 -22.46
C THR A 51 -3.51 15.85 -23.60
N ASN A 52 -2.37 15.62 -24.26
CA ASN A 52 -1.99 16.37 -25.47
C ASN A 52 -2.95 16.10 -26.65
N GLN A 53 -3.42 14.86 -26.82
CA GLN A 53 -4.44 14.53 -27.83
C GLN A 53 -5.80 15.16 -27.52
N LEU A 54 -6.18 15.22 -26.23
CA LEU A 54 -7.40 15.89 -25.78
C LEU A 54 -7.32 17.41 -25.99
N ALA A 55 -6.17 18.03 -25.70
CA ALA A 55 -5.91 19.45 -25.93
C ALA A 55 -5.86 19.81 -27.43
N ALA A 56 -5.55 18.84 -28.31
CA ALA A 56 -5.59 19.00 -29.76
C ALA A 56 -7.02 19.03 -30.35
N GLY A 57 -8.05 18.87 -29.51
CA GLY A 57 -9.44 19.15 -29.89
C GLY A 57 -10.20 17.99 -30.53
N GLU A 58 -9.76 16.74 -30.34
CA GLU A 58 -10.47 15.54 -30.84
C GLU A 58 -11.71 15.14 -30.00
N ALA A 59 -12.29 16.06 -29.22
CA ALA A 59 -13.46 15.78 -28.39
C ALA A 59 -14.74 15.72 -29.25
N LYS A 60 -15.06 14.51 -29.71
CA LYS A 60 -16.11 14.23 -30.70
C LYS A 60 -17.55 14.29 -30.14
N ASP A 61 -17.74 14.36 -28.82
CA ASP A 61 -19.07 14.25 -28.21
C ASP A 61 -19.25 15.10 -26.94
N ILE A 62 -20.00 16.21 -27.05
CA ILE A 62 -20.36 17.11 -25.94
C ILE A 62 -21.08 16.34 -24.81
N HIS A 63 -21.80 15.27 -25.14
CA HIS A 63 -22.45 14.39 -24.17
C HIS A 63 -21.45 13.67 -23.26
N GLU A 64 -20.29 13.28 -23.78
CA GLU A 64 -19.25 12.59 -23.02
C GLU A 64 -18.59 13.53 -22.00
N VAL A 65 -18.41 14.80 -22.34
CA VAL A 65 -17.89 15.83 -21.42
C VAL A 65 -18.86 16.04 -20.24
N MET A 66 -20.17 16.09 -20.50
CA MET A 66 -21.18 16.24 -19.44
C MET A 66 -21.22 15.03 -18.50
N ILE A 67 -21.16 13.81 -19.05
CA ILE A 67 -21.13 12.58 -18.25
C ILE A 67 -19.83 12.51 -17.42
N THR A 68 -18.70 12.84 -18.03
CA THR A 68 -17.39 12.85 -17.37
C THR A 68 -17.37 13.87 -16.23
N SER A 69 -17.93 15.07 -16.44
CA SER A 69 -18.04 16.10 -15.40
C SER A 69 -18.91 15.63 -14.22
N GLN A 70 -20.04 14.96 -14.48
CA GLN A 70 -20.88 14.41 -13.42
C GLN A 70 -20.18 13.29 -12.64
N LYS A 71 -19.48 12.39 -13.36
CA LYS A 71 -18.69 11.32 -12.75
C LYS A 71 -17.57 11.88 -11.87
N ALA A 72 -16.84 12.88 -12.35
CA ALA A 72 -15.77 13.54 -11.59
C ALA A 72 -16.30 14.18 -10.29
N SER A 73 -17.44 14.87 -10.36
CA SER A 73 -18.09 15.44 -9.17
C SER A 73 -18.46 14.38 -8.14
N LEU A 74 -19.06 13.26 -8.56
CA LEU A 74 -19.42 12.16 -7.67
C LEU A 74 -18.18 11.49 -7.06
N SER A 75 -17.14 11.26 -7.86
CA SER A 75 -15.88 10.68 -7.39
C SER A 75 -15.21 11.57 -6.34
N LEU A 76 -15.20 12.90 -6.54
CA LEU A 76 -14.63 13.84 -5.56
C LEU A 76 -15.39 13.81 -4.22
N GLN A 77 -16.73 13.72 -4.28
CA GLN A 77 -17.55 13.57 -3.08
C GLN A 77 -17.22 12.27 -2.34
N LEU A 78 -17.11 11.16 -3.07
CA LEU A 78 -16.72 9.87 -2.50
C LEU A 78 -15.31 9.93 -1.86
N THR A 79 -14.33 10.52 -2.55
CA THR A 79 -12.97 10.70 -2.02
C THR A 79 -12.97 11.48 -0.71
N THR A 80 -13.79 12.52 -0.61
CA THR A 80 -13.92 13.30 0.63
C THR A 80 -14.49 12.46 1.77
N GLN A 81 -15.51 11.64 1.50
CA GLN A 81 -16.06 10.73 2.50
C GLN A 81 -15.06 9.67 2.95
N VAL A 82 -14.32 9.07 2.01
CA VAL A 82 -13.26 8.10 2.31
C VAL A 82 -12.18 8.75 3.17
N ARG A 83 -11.70 9.95 2.81
CA ARG A 83 -10.73 10.71 3.61
C ARG A 83 -11.23 10.92 5.03
N ASN A 84 -12.47 11.35 5.20
CA ASN A 84 -13.05 11.58 6.52
C ASN A 84 -13.10 10.27 7.33
N LYS A 85 -13.51 9.15 6.72
CA LYS A 85 -13.53 7.83 7.38
C LYS A 85 -12.15 7.32 7.78
N VAL A 86 -11.13 7.60 6.97
CA VAL A 86 -9.73 7.25 7.30
C VAL A 86 -9.24 8.07 8.49
N VAL A 87 -9.57 9.37 8.56
CA VAL A 87 -9.23 10.21 9.71
C VAL A 87 -9.95 9.74 10.97
N GLU A 88 -11.24 9.43 10.88
CA GLU A 88 -12.02 8.86 12.00
C GLU A 88 -11.39 7.53 12.48
N ALA A 89 -11.04 6.63 11.56
CA ALA A 89 -10.42 5.36 11.90
C ALA A 89 -9.05 5.55 12.60
N TYR A 90 -8.26 6.51 12.17
CA TYR A 90 -6.99 6.85 12.83
C TYR A 90 -7.21 7.40 14.25
N GLN A 91 -8.18 8.29 14.41
CA GLN A 91 -8.55 8.83 15.72
C GLN A 91 -9.06 7.74 16.67
N GLU A 92 -9.83 6.77 16.17
CA GLU A 92 -10.33 5.65 16.95
C GLU A 92 -9.20 4.73 17.43
N ILE A 93 -8.25 4.38 16.54
CA ILE A 93 -7.06 3.58 16.93
C ILE A 93 -6.25 4.27 18.02
N MET A 94 -6.08 5.60 17.94
CA MET A 94 -5.40 6.40 18.96
C MET A 94 -6.13 6.36 20.31
N ARG A 95 -7.46 6.35 20.31
CA ARG A 95 -8.28 6.25 21.53
C ARG A 95 -8.25 4.86 22.16
N MET A 96 -7.97 3.81 21.39
CA MET A 96 -7.82 2.44 21.92
C MET A 96 -6.47 2.18 22.59
N GLN A 97 -5.44 2.99 22.32
CA GLN A 97 -4.06 2.77 22.80
C GLN A 97 -3.71 3.51 24.10
N VAL A 98 -4.66 4.23 24.73
CA VAL A 98 -4.49 4.85 26.06
C VAL A 98 -5.07 4.00 27.17
#